data_AF-A0A1C4XL52-F1
#
_entry.id   AF-A0A1C4XL52-F1
#
_cell.length_a   1.000
_cell.length_b   1.000
_cell.length_c   1.000
_cell.angle_alpha   90.00
_cell.angle_beta   90.00
_cell.angle_gamma   90.00
#
_symmetry.space_group_name_H-M   'P 1'
#
loop_
_entity.id
_entity.type
_entity.pdbx_description
1 polymer ?
#
loop_
_entity_poly.entity_id
_entity_poly.type
_entity_poly.pdbx_seq_one_letter_code
_entity_poly.pdbx_strand_id
1 'polypeptide(L)'
;MAKPGKPGGGSGGTGAGGGAGKPPKSYGGINAANGITSAQQATGQATQQGHPPGVGAGSGSTKPAKPTPPPAPTTPPPAGGIHHSDASRKHIMKGDGGRQGGHLAGTGFSNKTEFPKSWDEPKILDAAYRVTQQGPPNKGPYPTKDADGNPAWAYDYVGVVDGVQVKTTVLADGEIRTAYPPDRTNPGVISNPPAPNPAPQGIPMGNPPRYSNPDVGGDGSWTWEGPKGNKIIRVVQDDQGNVTRTELGDYKKK
;
A
#
# COMPACT_ATOMS: atom_id res chain seq x y z
N MET A 1 -69.10 5.80 35.28
CA MET A 1 -68.04 4.82 35.00
C MET A 1 -66.76 5.59 34.75
N ALA A 2 -65.72 5.29 35.54
CA ALA A 2 -64.56 6.14 35.77
C ALA A 2 -63.45 5.98 34.71
N LYS A 3 -62.72 7.07 34.44
CA LYS A 3 -61.47 7.10 33.68
C LYS A 3 -60.29 6.78 34.61
N PRO A 4 -59.36 5.89 34.24
CA PRO A 4 -58.00 5.85 34.77
C PRO A 4 -57.04 6.54 33.78
N GLY A 5 -55.99 7.28 34.12
CA GLY A 5 -55.22 7.43 35.36
C GLY A 5 -53.74 7.49 34.94
N LYS A 6 -53.10 8.66 35.05
CA LYS A 6 -51.69 8.92 34.70
C LYS A 6 -50.83 8.84 35.98
N PRO A 7 -49.72 8.08 36.03
CA PRO A 7 -48.62 8.31 36.97
C PRO A 7 -47.49 9.08 36.25
N GLY A 8 -46.71 9.99 36.84
CA GLY A 8 -46.41 10.27 38.24
C GLY A 8 -44.90 10.09 38.49
N GLY A 9 -44.23 11.12 39.01
CA GLY A 9 -42.86 11.05 39.57
C GLY A 9 -41.84 11.89 38.81
N GLY A 10 -41.05 12.78 39.41
CA GLY A 10 -40.76 13.01 40.81
C GLY A 10 -39.32 13.53 40.89
N SER A 11 -39.16 14.77 41.33
CA SER A 11 -37.88 15.46 41.54
C SER A 11 -37.25 15.03 42.86
N GLY A 12 -35.92 14.87 42.88
CA GLY A 12 -35.10 14.69 44.07
C GLY A 12 -33.63 14.91 43.74
N GLY A 13 -33.08 16.04 44.17
CA GLY A 13 -31.68 16.40 43.98
C GLY A 13 -30.76 15.90 45.09
N THR A 14 -29.45 16.11 44.91
CA THR A 14 -28.43 16.56 45.89
C THR A 14 -27.03 16.12 45.44
N GLY A 15 -25.99 16.91 45.77
CA GLY A 15 -24.64 16.39 45.97
C GLY A 15 -23.53 17.11 45.21
N ALA A 16 -22.87 18.05 45.90
CA ALA A 16 -21.64 18.71 45.49
C ALA A 16 -20.38 17.92 45.92
N GLY A 17 -19.26 18.19 45.24
CA GLY A 17 -17.90 17.69 45.54
C GLY A 17 -17.27 17.11 44.28
N GLY A 18 -16.07 17.44 43.80
CA GLY A 18 -14.91 18.15 44.34
C GLY A 18 -13.69 17.55 43.63
N GLY A 19 -12.69 18.36 43.27
CA GLY A 19 -11.33 17.87 43.04
C GLY A 19 -10.88 17.54 41.60
N ALA A 20 -10.01 18.42 41.10
CA ALA A 20 -8.70 18.13 40.51
C ALA A 20 -8.56 17.26 39.23
N GLY A 21 -7.88 17.85 38.25
CA GLY A 21 -6.96 17.11 37.37
C GLY A 21 -7.46 16.81 35.96
N LYS A 22 -7.24 17.75 35.02
CA LYS A 22 -7.17 17.44 33.59
C LYS A 22 -5.84 16.74 33.29
N PRO A 23 -5.82 15.53 32.73
CA PRO A 23 -4.71 15.09 31.88
C PRO A 23 -5.05 15.42 30.40
N PRO A 24 -4.15 16.09 29.65
CA PRO A 24 -4.33 16.24 28.22
C PRO A 24 -4.10 14.88 27.53
N LYS A 25 -5.18 14.25 27.06
CA LYS A 25 -5.09 13.20 26.02
C LYS A 25 -5.05 13.89 24.66
N SER A 26 -3.87 14.35 24.27
CA SER A 26 -3.55 14.63 22.86
C SER A 26 -2.53 13.60 22.41
N TYR A 27 -3.02 12.43 22.01
CA TYR A 27 -2.26 11.53 21.17
C TYR A 27 -2.52 11.98 19.72
N GLY A 28 -1.43 12.31 19.03
CA GLY A 28 -1.46 12.69 17.62
C GLY A 28 -2.19 11.65 16.80
N GLY A 29 -3.34 12.05 16.23
CA GLY A 29 -4.04 11.23 15.26
C GLY A 29 -3.20 11.13 13.99
N ILE A 30 -2.63 9.95 13.75
CA ILE A 30 -2.10 9.60 12.44
C ILE A 30 -3.29 9.56 11.49
N ASN A 31 -3.40 10.60 10.68
CA ASN A 31 -4.45 10.79 9.71
C ASN A 31 -4.13 9.93 8.47
N ALA A 32 -4.59 8.67 8.47
CA ALA A 32 -4.38 7.70 7.39
C ALA A 32 -4.96 8.14 6.03
N ALA A 33 -5.68 9.27 5.97
CA ALA A 33 -6.22 9.82 4.73
C ALA A 33 -5.23 10.67 3.92
N ASN A 34 -4.08 11.09 4.49
CA ASN A 34 -3.12 11.95 3.79
C ASN A 34 -1.93 11.21 3.15
N GLY A 35 -1.79 9.90 3.39
CA GLY A 35 -0.70 9.09 2.83
C GLY A 35 -0.86 8.73 1.34
N ILE A 36 -2.04 8.96 0.75
CA ILE A 36 -2.37 8.53 -0.62
C ILE A 36 -2.27 9.70 -1.62
N THR A 37 -2.28 10.95 -1.14
CA THR A 37 -2.50 12.13 -2.00
C THR A 37 -1.24 12.71 -2.66
N SER A 38 -0.03 12.33 -2.23
CA SER A 38 1.19 12.97 -2.76
C SER A 38 1.75 12.34 -4.05
N ALA A 39 1.43 11.07 -4.34
CA ALA A 39 1.98 10.38 -5.52
C ALA A 39 1.12 10.55 -6.78
N GLN A 40 -0.20 10.73 -6.64
CA GLN A 40 -1.11 10.89 -7.78
C GLN A 40 -1.28 12.34 -8.24
N GLN A 41 -1.00 13.33 -7.37
CA GLN A 41 -0.99 14.75 -7.76
C GLN A 41 0.26 15.14 -8.58
N ALA A 42 1.38 14.40 -8.44
CA ALA A 42 2.62 14.72 -9.16
C ALA A 42 2.62 14.31 -10.64
N THR A 43 1.76 13.36 -11.05
CA THR A 43 1.74 12.84 -12.43
C THR A 43 0.59 13.43 -13.27
N GLY A 44 -0.43 14.01 -12.64
CA GLY A 44 -1.61 14.57 -13.32
C GLY A 44 -1.57 16.08 -13.63
N GLN A 45 -0.57 16.82 -13.14
CA GLN A 45 -0.47 18.29 -13.32
C GLN A 45 0.64 18.73 -14.29
N ALA A 46 1.36 17.80 -14.93
CA ALA A 46 2.41 18.14 -15.90
C ALA A 46 1.91 18.22 -17.36
N THR A 47 0.61 18.04 -17.62
CA THR A 47 0.08 17.91 -18.99
C THR A 47 -0.91 19.01 -19.40
N GLN A 48 -1.14 20.03 -18.57
CA GLN A 48 -1.91 21.21 -18.99
C GLN A 48 -1.32 22.48 -18.40
N GLN A 49 -0.43 23.12 -19.16
CA GLN A 49 -0.43 24.58 -19.37
C GLN A 49 0.70 24.92 -20.34
N GLY A 50 0.31 25.46 -21.50
CA GLY A 50 1.22 25.91 -22.55
C GLY A 50 2.06 27.10 -22.11
N HIS A 51 3.24 27.22 -22.72
CA HIS A 51 3.96 28.50 -22.85
C HIS A 51 3.10 29.45 -23.72
N PRO A 52 3.13 30.81 -23.58
CA PRO A 52 4.34 31.65 -23.43
C PRO A 52 4.10 32.96 -22.59
N PRO A 53 4.78 34.10 -22.82
CA PRO A 53 5.93 34.61 -22.06
C PRO A 53 5.64 35.93 -21.28
N GLY A 54 6.44 36.26 -20.25
CA GLY A 54 6.41 37.63 -19.70
C GLY A 54 6.94 37.81 -18.27
N VAL A 55 8.08 38.50 -18.19
CA VAL A 55 8.55 39.41 -17.12
C VAL A 55 7.61 39.70 -15.94
N GLY A 56 8.11 39.55 -14.70
CA GLY A 56 7.47 40.13 -13.51
C GLY A 56 8.02 39.59 -12.19
N ALA A 57 8.68 40.47 -11.44
CA ALA A 57 9.39 40.19 -10.21
C ALA A 57 8.48 39.96 -8.98
N GLY A 58 9.00 39.18 -8.03
CA GLY A 58 8.80 39.40 -6.59
C GLY A 58 7.51 38.88 -5.96
N SER A 59 7.55 37.66 -5.42
CA SER A 59 7.01 37.40 -4.08
C SER A 59 7.60 36.09 -3.56
N GLY A 60 8.48 36.19 -2.56
CA GLY A 60 9.18 35.08 -1.95
C GLY A 60 8.23 34.19 -1.16
N SER A 61 7.69 33.15 -1.81
CA SER A 61 7.21 31.97 -1.09
C SER A 61 8.43 31.19 -0.62
N THR A 62 8.76 31.29 0.66
CA THR A 62 9.75 30.40 1.30
C THR A 62 9.12 29.02 1.44
N LYS A 63 9.07 28.27 0.33
CA LYS A 63 8.80 26.84 0.36
C LYS A 63 9.85 26.23 1.29
N PRO A 64 9.46 25.53 2.37
CA PRO A 64 10.42 24.87 3.26
C PRO A 64 11.36 24.02 2.41
N ALA A 65 12.67 24.21 2.60
CA ALA A 65 13.67 23.42 1.90
C ALA A 65 13.38 21.95 2.14
N LYS A 66 13.15 21.19 1.06
CA LYS A 66 13.02 19.73 1.15
C LYS A 66 14.32 19.22 1.80
N PRO A 67 14.26 18.41 2.87
CA PRO A 67 15.44 17.87 3.49
C PRO A 67 16.36 17.26 2.43
N THR A 68 17.62 17.69 2.40
CA THR A 68 18.63 17.08 1.53
C THR A 68 18.82 15.63 1.95
N PRO A 69 18.78 14.67 1.02
CA PRO A 69 19.06 13.27 1.34
C PRO A 69 20.44 13.15 2.00
N PRO A 70 20.63 12.19 2.91
CA PRO A 70 21.97 11.85 3.37
C PRO A 70 22.88 11.50 2.17
N PRO A 71 24.20 11.70 2.28
CA PRO A 71 25.12 11.30 1.21
C PRO A 71 24.99 9.81 0.90
N ALA A 72 25.25 9.44 -0.36
CA ALA A 72 25.19 8.04 -0.78
C ALA A 72 26.23 7.21 0.00
N PRO A 73 25.86 6.04 0.56
CA PRO A 73 26.82 5.16 1.20
C PRO A 73 27.80 4.61 0.18
N THR A 74 29.07 4.46 0.57
CA THR A 74 30.14 3.94 -0.29
C THR A 74 30.18 2.42 -0.38
N THR A 75 29.50 1.73 0.55
CA THR A 75 29.41 0.26 0.60
C THR A 75 27.99 -0.18 0.92
N PRO A 76 27.54 -1.34 0.40
CA PRO A 76 26.26 -1.92 0.81
C PRO A 76 26.30 -2.39 2.28
N PRO A 77 25.13 -2.61 2.90
CA PRO A 77 25.06 -3.23 4.22
C PRO A 77 25.85 -4.55 4.25
N PRO A 78 26.54 -4.87 5.36
CA PRO A 78 27.20 -6.15 5.48
C PRO A 78 26.16 -7.28 5.44
N ALA A 79 26.54 -8.43 4.90
CA ALA A 79 25.63 -9.56 4.67
C ALA A 79 24.88 -10.01 5.94
N GLY A 80 25.55 -9.96 7.11
CA GLY A 80 24.97 -10.26 8.42
C GLY A 80 24.10 -9.15 9.03
N GLY A 81 24.09 -7.94 8.45
CA GLY A 81 23.20 -6.83 8.82
C GLY A 81 21.89 -6.80 8.04
N ILE A 82 21.74 -7.63 7.01
CA ILE A 82 20.53 -7.70 6.19
C ILE A 82 19.45 -8.49 6.92
N HIS A 83 18.23 -7.95 6.99
CA HIS A 83 17.14 -8.55 7.76
C HIS A 83 15.76 -8.18 7.19
N HIS A 84 14.74 -8.96 7.58
CA HIS A 84 13.34 -8.60 7.36
C HIS A 84 12.78 -7.85 8.57
N SER A 85 11.89 -6.90 8.33
CA SER A 85 11.05 -6.27 9.36
C SER A 85 9.61 -6.81 9.24
N ASP A 86 8.78 -6.60 10.26
CA ASP A 86 7.35 -6.93 10.16
C ASP A 86 6.65 -6.13 9.05
N ALA A 87 7.07 -4.88 8.85
CA ALA A 87 6.56 -4.01 7.80
C ALA A 87 6.94 -4.54 6.42
N SER A 88 8.18 -4.96 6.22
CA SER A 88 8.63 -5.49 4.94
C SER A 88 8.01 -6.85 4.64
N ARG A 89 7.90 -7.73 5.63
CA ARG A 89 7.18 -8.99 5.52
C ARG A 89 5.75 -8.77 5.01
N LYS A 90 5.00 -7.87 5.66
CA LYS A 90 3.64 -7.51 5.23
C LYS A 90 3.61 -6.92 3.82
N HIS A 91 4.55 -6.02 3.52
CA HIS A 91 4.67 -5.38 2.21
C HIS A 91 4.87 -6.41 1.09
N ILE A 92 5.83 -7.32 1.24
CA ILE A 92 6.14 -8.35 0.23
C ILE A 92 4.93 -9.27 0.06
N MET A 93 4.32 -9.74 1.15
CA MET A 93 3.23 -10.72 1.07
C MET A 93 1.94 -10.13 0.53
N LYS A 94 1.47 -9.02 1.11
CA LYS A 94 0.10 -8.52 0.91
C LYS A 94 0.04 -7.12 0.30
N GLY A 95 1.17 -6.40 0.34
CA GLY A 95 1.25 -4.99 0.01
C GLY A 95 0.74 -4.09 1.14
N ASP A 96 1.01 -2.79 1.03
CA ASP A 96 0.59 -1.78 2.01
C ASP A 96 -0.68 -1.02 1.59
N GLY A 97 -1.43 -1.59 0.64
CA GLY A 97 -2.47 -0.88 -0.09
C GLY A 97 -1.90 -0.13 -1.30
N GLY A 98 -2.79 0.33 -2.18
CA GLY A 98 -2.36 0.90 -3.45
C GLY A 98 -1.59 -0.11 -4.33
N ARG A 99 -0.71 0.39 -5.21
CA ARG A 99 -0.01 -0.42 -6.22
C ARG A 99 1.33 -1.00 -5.74
N GLN A 100 1.62 -1.03 -4.44
CA GLN A 100 2.95 -1.42 -3.93
C GLN A 100 2.91 -2.77 -3.19
N GLY A 101 3.99 -3.55 -3.32
CA GLY A 101 4.11 -4.89 -2.71
C GLY A 101 3.08 -5.91 -3.20
N GLY A 102 2.86 -6.96 -2.43
CA GLY A 102 1.91 -8.04 -2.72
C GLY A 102 2.38 -8.92 -3.87
N HIS A 103 3.26 -9.85 -3.52
CA HIS A 103 3.86 -10.83 -4.41
C HIS A 103 3.60 -12.27 -3.95
N LEU A 104 2.83 -12.47 -2.88
CA LEU A 104 2.30 -13.80 -2.55
C LEU A 104 1.31 -14.23 -3.64
N ALA A 105 1.27 -15.53 -3.94
CA ALA A 105 0.30 -16.09 -4.87
C ALA A 105 -1.15 -15.74 -4.46
N GLY A 106 -1.94 -15.29 -5.43
CA GLY A 106 -3.34 -14.91 -5.28
C GLY A 106 -3.59 -13.49 -4.80
N THR A 107 -2.58 -12.61 -4.77
CA THR A 107 -2.84 -11.19 -4.48
C THR A 107 -3.61 -10.50 -5.61
N GLY A 108 -3.44 -10.92 -6.86
CA GLY A 108 -4.15 -10.40 -8.01
C GLY A 108 -3.80 -8.95 -8.38
N PHE A 109 -2.71 -8.38 -7.89
CA PHE A 109 -2.40 -6.98 -8.22
C PHE A 109 -2.06 -6.84 -9.72
N SER A 110 -2.69 -5.85 -10.36
CA SER A 110 -2.52 -5.60 -11.79
C SER A 110 -1.07 -5.33 -12.22
N ASN A 111 -0.68 -5.91 -13.36
CA ASN A 111 0.66 -5.80 -13.95
C ASN A 111 1.78 -6.21 -12.99
N LYS A 112 1.51 -7.19 -12.12
CA LYS A 112 2.50 -7.73 -11.19
C LYS A 112 2.72 -9.21 -11.42
N THR A 113 3.88 -9.64 -10.96
CA THR A 113 4.21 -11.05 -10.79
C THR A 113 4.06 -11.44 -9.33
N GLU A 114 3.77 -12.71 -9.11
CA GLU A 114 3.66 -13.33 -7.80
C GLU A 114 4.54 -14.57 -7.76
N PHE A 115 5.05 -14.87 -6.57
CA PHE A 115 5.80 -16.09 -6.31
C PHE A 115 4.94 -17.33 -6.57
N PRO A 116 5.57 -18.49 -6.83
CA PRO A 116 4.83 -19.71 -7.06
C PRO A 116 3.82 -20.02 -5.97
N LYS A 117 2.68 -20.59 -6.35
CA LYS A 117 1.63 -21.04 -5.40
C LYS A 117 2.16 -22.00 -4.33
N SER A 118 3.20 -22.76 -4.66
CA SER A 118 3.87 -23.69 -3.72
C SER A 118 4.79 -22.99 -2.72
N TRP A 119 5.09 -21.70 -2.90
CA TRP A 119 5.92 -20.94 -1.97
C TRP A 119 5.03 -20.23 -0.96
N ASP A 120 5.15 -20.66 0.29
CA ASP A 120 4.54 -19.98 1.42
C ASP A 120 5.39 -18.77 1.86
N GLU A 121 4.87 -18.04 2.84
CA GLU A 121 5.53 -16.86 3.37
C GLU A 121 6.96 -17.14 3.90
N PRO A 122 7.20 -18.15 4.76
CA PRO A 122 8.56 -18.53 5.17
C PRO A 122 9.51 -18.77 3.99
N LYS A 123 9.05 -19.49 2.97
CA LYS A 123 9.87 -19.78 1.79
C LYS A 123 10.26 -18.52 1.02
N ILE A 124 9.32 -17.58 0.83
CA ILE A 124 9.59 -16.33 0.12
C ILE A 124 10.57 -15.46 0.90
N LEU A 125 10.41 -15.34 2.22
CA LEU A 125 11.29 -14.54 3.05
C LEU A 125 12.71 -15.13 3.08
N ASP A 126 12.83 -16.46 3.19
CA ASP A 126 14.11 -17.17 3.07
C ASP A 126 14.76 -16.93 1.70
N ALA A 127 14.00 -17.10 0.61
CA ALA A 127 14.52 -16.88 -0.74
C ALA A 127 15.01 -15.43 -0.95
N ALA A 128 14.25 -14.45 -0.47
CA ALA A 128 14.62 -13.03 -0.54
C ALA A 128 15.94 -12.75 0.18
N TYR A 129 16.12 -13.31 1.39
CA TYR A 129 17.36 -13.20 2.16
C TYR A 129 18.51 -13.95 1.50
N ARG A 130 18.30 -15.20 1.07
CA ARG A 130 19.34 -16.01 0.41
C ARG A 130 19.93 -15.32 -0.81
N VAL A 131 19.12 -14.63 -1.61
CA VAL A 131 19.61 -13.84 -2.76
C VAL A 131 20.61 -12.77 -2.34
N THR A 132 20.44 -12.12 -1.18
CA THR A 132 21.39 -11.10 -0.71
C THR A 132 22.71 -11.70 -0.23
N GLN A 133 22.75 -13.02 -0.01
CA GLN A 133 23.95 -13.75 0.42
C GLN A 133 24.76 -14.33 -0.76
N GLN A 134 24.24 -14.26 -1.99
CA GLN A 134 24.87 -14.87 -3.17
C GLN A 134 26.02 -14.04 -3.77
N GLY A 135 26.16 -12.77 -3.37
CA GLY A 135 27.20 -11.89 -3.90
C GLY A 135 26.89 -10.41 -3.70
N PRO A 136 27.67 -9.52 -4.36
CA PRO A 136 27.43 -8.08 -4.31
C PRO A 136 26.10 -7.71 -4.99
N PRO A 137 25.51 -6.55 -4.66
CA PRO A 137 24.30 -6.08 -5.32
C PRO A 137 24.54 -5.85 -6.81
N ASN A 138 23.55 -6.17 -7.64
CA ASN A 138 23.58 -5.94 -9.09
C ASN A 138 23.43 -4.45 -9.42
N LYS A 139 22.78 -3.68 -8.55
CA LYS A 139 22.57 -2.23 -8.72
C LYS A 139 22.53 -1.53 -7.37
N GLY A 140 23.08 -0.32 -7.31
CA GLY A 140 23.04 0.55 -6.14
C GLY A 140 24.41 1.16 -5.83
N PRO A 141 24.48 2.14 -4.91
CA PRO A 141 23.35 2.75 -4.20
C PRO A 141 22.46 3.60 -5.14
N TYR A 142 21.15 3.62 -4.90
CA TYR A 142 20.23 4.55 -5.56
C TYR A 142 19.20 5.14 -4.58
N PRO A 143 18.70 6.37 -4.80
CA PRO A 143 17.77 7.00 -3.88
C PRO A 143 16.38 6.36 -3.98
N THR A 144 15.75 6.14 -2.83
CA THR A 144 14.40 5.59 -2.67
C THR A 144 13.70 6.22 -1.45
N LYS A 145 12.62 5.58 -0.99
CA LYS A 145 11.97 5.87 0.28
C LYS A 145 11.84 4.62 1.15
N ASP A 146 11.92 4.80 2.46
CA ASP A 146 11.60 3.77 3.44
C ASP A 146 10.07 3.52 3.54
N ALA A 147 9.65 2.73 4.53
CA ALA A 147 8.23 2.45 4.76
C ALA A 147 7.42 3.71 5.18
N ASP A 148 8.06 4.66 5.86
CA ASP A 148 7.44 5.91 6.34
C ASP A 148 7.46 7.03 5.28
N GLY A 149 8.11 6.79 4.14
CA GLY A 149 8.24 7.75 3.05
C GLY A 149 9.44 8.69 3.16
N ASN A 150 10.33 8.47 4.14
CA ASN A 150 11.56 9.25 4.29
C ASN A 150 12.57 8.87 3.20
N PRO A 151 13.40 9.82 2.73
CA PRO A 151 14.48 9.52 1.79
C PRO A 151 15.44 8.47 2.34
N ALA A 152 15.69 7.43 1.56
CA ALA A 152 16.62 6.35 1.90
C ALA A 152 17.48 5.99 0.67
N TRP A 153 18.55 5.22 0.89
CA TRP A 153 19.35 4.61 -0.17
C TRP A 153 19.05 3.11 -0.24
N ALA A 154 19.09 2.54 -1.43
CA ALA A 154 18.83 1.12 -1.64
C ALA A 154 19.77 0.47 -2.65
N TYR A 155 19.79 -0.85 -2.58
CA TYR A 155 20.55 -1.78 -3.41
C TYR A 155 19.61 -2.87 -3.91
N ASP A 156 19.75 -3.25 -5.17
CA ASP A 156 19.05 -4.40 -5.76
C ASP A 156 19.99 -5.60 -5.85
N TYR A 157 19.50 -6.73 -5.38
CA TYR A 157 20.11 -8.04 -5.52
C TYR A 157 19.21 -8.90 -6.41
N VAL A 158 19.81 -9.71 -7.27
CA VAL A 158 19.14 -10.64 -8.16
C VAL A 158 19.84 -11.97 -8.05
N GLY A 159 19.07 -13.01 -7.75
CA GLY A 159 19.56 -14.37 -7.62
C GLY A 159 18.50 -15.37 -8.05
N VAL A 160 18.86 -16.65 -8.07
CA VAL A 160 17.91 -17.74 -8.39
C VAL A 160 17.78 -18.64 -7.17
N VAL A 161 16.54 -18.99 -6.84
CA VAL A 161 16.20 -19.96 -5.78
C VAL A 161 15.15 -20.92 -6.36
N ASP A 162 15.46 -22.21 -6.35
CA ASP A 162 14.60 -23.30 -6.89
C ASP A 162 14.07 -23.03 -8.31
N GLY A 163 14.91 -22.49 -9.18
CA GLY A 163 14.56 -22.19 -10.59
C GLY A 163 13.80 -20.87 -10.80
N VAL A 164 13.51 -20.13 -9.72
CA VAL A 164 12.84 -18.82 -9.78
C VAL A 164 13.87 -17.71 -9.56
N GLN A 165 13.98 -16.78 -10.50
CA GLN A 165 14.70 -15.54 -10.30
C GLN A 165 13.96 -14.71 -9.26
N VAL A 166 14.68 -14.23 -8.25
CA VAL A 166 14.17 -13.38 -7.20
C VAL A 166 14.97 -12.09 -7.22
N LYS A 167 14.26 -10.97 -7.30
CA LYS A 167 14.83 -9.64 -7.12
C LYS A 167 14.48 -9.12 -5.73
N THR A 168 15.50 -8.79 -4.95
CA THR A 168 15.38 -8.27 -3.58
C THR A 168 15.95 -6.86 -3.53
N THR A 169 15.18 -5.90 -3.00
CA THR A 169 15.67 -4.54 -2.74
C THR A 169 15.95 -4.38 -1.25
N VAL A 170 17.17 -3.98 -0.91
CA VAL A 170 17.65 -3.79 0.47
C VAL A 170 17.97 -2.32 0.69
N LEU A 171 17.46 -1.74 1.78
CA LEU A 171 17.80 -0.39 2.21
C LEU A 171 19.21 -0.33 2.80
N ALA A 172 19.81 0.86 2.84
CA ALA A 172 21.15 1.06 3.37
C ALA A 172 21.30 0.78 4.88
N ASP A 173 20.20 0.66 5.62
CA ASP A 173 20.18 0.20 7.02
C ASP A 173 20.13 -1.34 7.16
N GLY A 174 20.05 -2.07 6.04
CA GLY A 174 19.97 -3.53 6.00
C GLY A 174 18.55 -4.09 5.89
N GLU A 175 17.50 -3.27 5.97
CA GLU A 175 16.13 -3.77 5.81
C GLU A 175 15.87 -4.24 4.37
N ILE A 176 15.44 -5.49 4.19
CA ILE A 176 14.85 -5.93 2.93
C ILE A 176 13.52 -5.21 2.75
N ARG A 177 13.44 -4.25 1.82
CA ARG A 177 12.25 -3.41 1.58
C ARG A 177 11.18 -4.13 0.78
N THR A 178 11.59 -4.92 -0.21
CA THR A 178 10.70 -5.70 -1.07
C THR A 178 11.44 -6.85 -1.74
N ALA A 179 10.70 -7.87 -2.16
CA ALA A 179 11.18 -8.95 -2.99
C ALA A 179 10.07 -9.41 -3.93
N TYR A 180 10.42 -9.76 -5.16
CA TYR A 180 9.46 -10.27 -6.15
C TYR A 180 10.16 -11.11 -7.22
N PRO A 181 9.45 -12.00 -7.92
CA PRO A 181 9.99 -12.74 -9.05
C PRO A 181 9.84 -11.91 -10.35
N PRO A 182 10.91 -11.30 -10.89
CA PRO A 182 10.77 -10.39 -12.03
C PRO A 182 10.48 -11.09 -13.36
N ASP A 183 10.86 -12.36 -13.50
CA ASP A 183 10.76 -13.11 -14.75
C ASP A 183 9.55 -14.06 -14.74
N ARG A 184 8.52 -13.67 -15.50
CA ARG A 184 7.27 -14.43 -15.68
C ARG A 184 7.45 -15.77 -16.39
N THR A 185 8.60 -16.03 -17.00
CA THR A 185 8.87 -17.31 -17.67
C THR A 185 9.41 -18.37 -16.72
N ASN A 186 9.75 -18.00 -15.47
CA ASN A 186 10.24 -18.96 -14.49
C ASN A 186 9.13 -19.89 -13.99
N PRO A 187 9.48 -21.14 -13.62
CA PRO A 187 8.50 -22.15 -13.23
C PRO A 187 7.60 -21.68 -12.09
N GLY A 188 6.28 -21.75 -12.32
CA GLY A 188 5.26 -21.43 -11.33
C GLY A 188 5.09 -19.95 -11.00
N VAL A 189 5.90 -19.03 -11.56
CA VAL A 189 5.70 -17.59 -11.38
C VAL A 189 4.38 -17.19 -12.03
N ILE A 190 3.51 -16.56 -11.24
CA ILE A 190 2.19 -16.13 -11.71
C ILE A 190 2.31 -14.70 -12.22
N SER A 191 1.68 -14.41 -13.36
CA SER A 191 1.62 -13.06 -13.93
C SER A 191 0.18 -12.58 -14.03
N ASN A 192 -0.10 -11.43 -13.42
CA ASN A 192 -1.43 -10.83 -13.46
C ASN A 192 -1.54 -9.83 -14.63
N PRO A 193 -2.65 -9.88 -15.39
CA PRO A 193 -2.86 -8.99 -16.52
C PRO A 193 -3.03 -7.51 -16.10
N PRO A 194 -2.99 -6.58 -17.06
CA PRO A 194 -3.44 -5.21 -16.83
C PRO A 194 -4.92 -5.19 -16.45
N ALA A 195 -5.27 -4.33 -15.50
CA ALA A 195 -6.65 -4.06 -15.14
C ALA A 195 -7.39 -3.42 -16.34
N PRO A 196 -8.70 -3.65 -16.48
CA PRO A 196 -9.50 -3.07 -17.56
C PRO A 196 -9.33 -1.56 -17.62
N ASN A 197 -9.12 -1.06 -18.84
CA ASN A 197 -8.97 0.37 -19.13
C ASN A 197 -9.82 0.72 -20.38
N PRO A 198 -10.89 1.52 -20.25
CA PRO A 198 -11.34 2.18 -19.02
C PRO A 198 -11.83 1.20 -17.96
N ALA A 199 -11.72 1.59 -16.68
CA ALA A 199 -12.29 0.79 -15.60
C ALA A 199 -13.83 0.82 -15.66
N PRO A 200 -14.52 -0.24 -15.17
CA PRO A 200 -15.97 -0.27 -15.14
C PRO A 200 -16.59 0.93 -14.45
N GLN A 201 -17.80 1.28 -14.89
CA GLN A 201 -18.51 2.38 -14.28
C GLN A 201 -18.83 2.06 -12.82
N GLY A 202 -18.51 3.02 -11.97
CA GLY A 202 -18.99 3.02 -10.60
C GLY A 202 -18.19 2.19 -9.62
N ILE A 203 -16.95 1.84 -9.94
CA ILE A 203 -15.97 1.30 -8.99
C ILE A 203 -15.81 2.20 -7.75
N PRO A 204 -15.48 1.63 -6.58
CA PRO A 204 -15.14 2.39 -5.38
C PRO A 204 -13.84 3.18 -5.54
N MET A 205 -13.68 4.23 -4.73
CA MET A 205 -12.43 5.00 -4.70
C MET A 205 -11.38 4.30 -3.83
N GLY A 206 -10.10 4.43 -4.21
CA GLY A 206 -8.97 4.24 -3.30
C GLY A 206 -8.31 2.86 -3.31
N ASN A 207 -8.98 1.80 -3.76
CA ASN A 207 -8.39 0.46 -3.82
C ASN A 207 -8.07 0.04 -5.26
N PRO A 208 -6.86 -0.48 -5.53
CA PRO A 208 -6.57 -1.13 -6.81
C PRO A 208 -7.42 -2.39 -6.94
N PRO A 209 -7.82 -2.74 -8.17
CA PRO A 209 -8.53 -3.99 -8.38
C PRO A 209 -7.62 -5.20 -8.16
N ARG A 210 -8.25 -6.32 -7.82
CA ARG A 210 -7.62 -7.63 -7.70
C ARG A 210 -8.10 -8.53 -8.84
N TYR A 211 -7.17 -9.18 -9.52
CA TYR A 211 -7.42 -10.22 -10.50
C TYR A 211 -7.50 -11.57 -9.82
N SER A 212 -8.57 -12.30 -10.09
CA SER A 212 -8.77 -13.68 -9.64
C SER A 212 -8.04 -14.62 -10.59
N ASN A 213 -6.73 -14.80 -10.39
CA ASN A 213 -5.88 -15.49 -11.37
C ASN A 213 -6.19 -17.00 -11.45
N PRO A 214 -6.52 -17.57 -12.64
CA PRO A 214 -6.80 -19.00 -12.80
C PRO A 214 -5.66 -19.93 -12.35
N ASP A 215 -4.40 -19.50 -12.46
CA ASP A 215 -3.24 -20.31 -12.04
C ASP A 215 -3.21 -20.58 -10.52
N VAL A 216 -3.94 -19.79 -9.74
CA VAL A 216 -4.13 -20.02 -8.30
C VAL A 216 -5.50 -20.58 -7.95
N GLY A 217 -6.36 -20.85 -8.94
CA GLY A 217 -7.74 -21.31 -8.75
C GLY A 217 -8.77 -20.20 -8.78
N GLY A 218 -8.43 -19.02 -9.32
CA GLY A 218 -9.37 -17.94 -9.59
C GLY A 218 -10.22 -18.20 -10.84
N ASP A 219 -11.17 -17.30 -11.07
CA ASP A 219 -12.18 -17.36 -12.13
C ASP A 219 -11.89 -16.38 -13.29
N GLY A 220 -10.73 -15.74 -13.29
CA GLY A 220 -10.36 -14.76 -14.32
C GLY A 220 -11.06 -13.41 -14.19
N SER A 221 -11.77 -13.15 -13.09
CA SER A 221 -12.47 -11.89 -12.87
C SER A 221 -11.58 -10.79 -12.27
N TRP A 222 -11.98 -9.55 -12.51
CA TRP A 222 -11.46 -8.37 -11.82
C TRP A 222 -12.44 -7.91 -10.75
N THR A 223 -11.93 -7.71 -9.53
CA THR A 223 -12.73 -7.21 -8.41
C THR A 223 -12.22 -5.86 -7.91
N TRP A 224 -13.11 -4.88 -7.83
CA TRP A 224 -12.92 -3.62 -7.11
C TRP A 224 -13.80 -3.61 -5.88
N GLU A 225 -13.20 -3.48 -4.70
CA GLU A 225 -13.95 -3.42 -3.44
C GLU A 225 -13.48 -2.25 -2.60
N GLY A 226 -14.42 -1.52 -2.01
CA GLY A 226 -14.11 -0.38 -1.17
C GLY A 226 -15.28 0.58 -0.98
N PRO A 227 -15.03 1.72 -0.32
CA PRO A 227 -16.05 2.70 -0.05
C PRO A 227 -16.46 3.47 -1.31
N LYS A 228 -17.77 3.72 -1.43
CA LYS A 228 -18.37 4.66 -2.37
C LYS A 228 -19.56 5.36 -1.70
N GLY A 229 -19.37 6.64 -1.39
CA GLY A 229 -20.34 7.38 -0.57
C GLY A 229 -20.40 6.81 0.85
N ASN A 230 -21.60 6.52 1.33
CA ASN A 230 -21.87 5.91 2.63
C ASN A 230 -21.96 4.38 2.58
N LYS A 231 -21.52 3.74 1.49
CA LYS A 231 -21.60 2.28 1.30
C LYS A 231 -20.23 1.68 1.00
N ILE A 232 -20.05 0.42 1.36
CA ILE A 232 -19.02 -0.46 0.77
C ILE A 232 -19.65 -1.14 -0.43
N ILE A 233 -18.99 -1.05 -1.58
CA ILE A 233 -19.43 -1.72 -2.80
C ILE A 233 -18.35 -2.67 -3.30
N ARG A 234 -18.79 -3.73 -3.95
CA ARG A 234 -17.98 -4.61 -4.79
C ARG A 234 -18.45 -4.49 -6.23
N VAL A 235 -17.52 -4.24 -7.14
CA VAL A 235 -17.73 -4.33 -8.58
C VAL A 235 -16.88 -5.49 -9.06
N VAL A 236 -17.48 -6.43 -9.79
CA VAL A 236 -16.80 -7.56 -10.41
C VAL A 236 -16.99 -7.45 -11.91
N GLN A 237 -15.91 -7.52 -12.68
CA GLN A 237 -15.96 -7.71 -14.12
C GLN A 237 -15.43 -9.12 -14.41
N ASP A 238 -16.23 -9.98 -15.02
CA ASP A 238 -15.80 -11.32 -15.40
C ASP A 238 -14.86 -11.31 -16.63
N ASP A 239 -14.39 -12.49 -17.02
CA ASP A 239 -13.50 -12.69 -18.17
C ASP A 239 -14.17 -12.37 -19.53
N GLN A 240 -15.50 -12.31 -19.57
CA GLN A 240 -16.32 -11.92 -20.73
C GLN A 240 -16.58 -10.40 -20.76
N GLY A 241 -16.27 -9.68 -19.69
CA GLY A 241 -16.49 -8.25 -19.55
C GLY A 241 -17.86 -7.87 -18.96
N ASN A 242 -18.66 -8.83 -18.51
CA ASN A 242 -19.91 -8.53 -17.81
C ASN A 242 -19.60 -7.95 -16.43
N VAL A 243 -20.32 -6.91 -16.05
CA VAL A 243 -20.10 -6.17 -14.80
C VAL A 243 -21.23 -6.42 -13.82
N THR A 244 -20.90 -6.93 -12.64
CA THR A 244 -21.82 -7.09 -11.52
C THR A 244 -21.45 -6.12 -10.40
N ARG A 245 -22.45 -5.47 -9.80
CA ARG A 245 -22.27 -4.58 -8.64
C ARG A 245 -23.07 -5.09 -7.45
N THR A 246 -22.39 -5.22 -6.32
CA THR A 246 -22.97 -5.64 -5.04
C THR A 246 -22.71 -4.58 -3.98
N GLU A 247 -23.73 -4.26 -3.18
CA GLU A 247 -23.56 -3.47 -1.95
C GLU A 247 -23.24 -4.44 -0.80
N LEU A 248 -22.10 -4.23 -0.13
CA LEU A 248 -21.65 -5.10 0.96
C LEU A 248 -22.06 -4.58 2.34
N GLY A 249 -22.49 -3.32 2.44
CA GLY A 249 -22.96 -2.72 3.68
C GLY A 249 -22.67 -1.22 3.78
N ASP A 250 -22.90 -0.66 4.95
CA ASP A 250 -22.64 0.75 5.22
C ASP A 250 -21.16 1.04 5.47
N TYR A 251 -20.67 2.15 4.90
CA TYR A 251 -19.36 2.71 5.19
C TYR A 251 -19.51 3.94 6.11
N LYS A 252 -18.98 3.83 7.33
CA LYS A 252 -18.84 4.95 8.25
C LYS A 252 -17.41 5.46 8.18
N LYS A 253 -17.24 6.66 7.61
CA LYS A 253 -15.96 7.37 7.63
C LYS A 253 -15.60 7.64 9.10
N LYS A 254 -14.49 7.07 9.56
CA LYS A 254 -13.93 7.32 10.89
C LYS A 254 -13.22 8.66 10.94
#